data_AF-O28124-F1
#
_entry.id   AF-O28124-F1
#
_cell.length_a   1.000
_cell.length_b   1.000
_cell.length_c   1.000
_cell.angle_alpha   90.00
_cell.angle_beta   90.00
_cell.angle_gamma   90.00
#
_symmetry.space_group_name_H-M   'P 1'
#
loop_
_entity.id
_entity.type
_entity.pdbx_description
1 polymer ?
#
loop_
_entity_poly.entity_id
_entity_poly.type
_entity_poly.pdbx_seq_one_letter_code
_entity_poly.pdbx_strand_id
1 'polypeptide(L)' 'MEEGETVRKILLAILFFALVVSLVGLYVSANVMIDVWAGQKYSTVYKVLMNAAMLLIVIYLIQRLIIQPRNSD' A
#
# COMPACT_ATOMS: atom_id res chain seq x y z
N MET A 1 12.47 -21.86 -22.92
CA MET A 1 12.19 -20.45 -22.54
C MET A 1 11.00 -20.34 -21.57
N GLU A 2 10.08 -21.31 -21.51
CA GLU A 2 8.90 -21.30 -20.61
C GLU A 2 9.21 -21.46 -19.10
N GLU A 3 10.25 -22.22 -18.72
CA GLU A 3 10.56 -22.45 -17.29
C GLU A 3 10.88 -21.14 -16.55
N GLY A 4 11.65 -20.25 -17.18
CA GLY A 4 12.01 -18.95 -16.61
C GLY A 4 10.81 -18.01 -16.41
N GLU A 5 9.83 -18.03 -17.32
CA GLU A 5 8.61 -17.22 -17.21
C GLU A 5 7.72 -17.69 -16.05
N THR A 6 7.62 -19.01 -15.87
CA THR A 6 6.85 -19.61 -14.76
C THR A 6 7.46 -19.26 -13.41
N VAL A 7 8.78 -19.45 -13.26
CA VAL A 7 9.50 -19.09 -12.03
C VAL A 7 9.35 -17.59 -11.72
N ARG A 8 9.49 -16.73 -12.75
CA ARG A 8 9.30 -15.28 -12.59
C ARG A 8 7.89 -14.94 -12.10
N LYS A 9 6.85 -15.58 -12.63
CA LYS A 9 5.46 -15.35 -12.21
C LYS A 9 5.23 -15.75 -10.76
N ILE A 10 5.79 -16.87 -10.32
CA ILE A 10 5.71 -17.33 -8.93
C ILE A 10 6.44 -16.35 -7.99
N LEU A 11 7.66 -15.93 -8.36
CA LEU A 11 8.42 -14.94 -7.58
C LEU A 11 7.67 -13.61 -7.46
N LEU A 12 7.05 -13.14 -8.55
CA LEU A 12 6.22 -11.94 -8.54
C LEU A 12 5.00 -12.07 -7.62
N ALA A 13 4.34 -13.23 -7.63
CA ALA A 13 3.22 -13.49 -6.72
C ALA A 13 3.68 -13.47 -5.25
N ILE A 14 4.78 -14.14 -4.92
CA ILE A 14 5.37 -14.15 -3.57
C ILE A 14 5.73 -12.72 -3.13
N LEU A 15 6.39 -11.96 -4.01
CA LEU A 15 6.77 -10.58 -3.73
C LEU A 15 5.53 -9.69 -3.52
N PHE A 16 4.48 -9.88 -4.32
CA PHE A 16 3.21 -9.17 -4.16
C PHE A 16 2.55 -9.52 -2.82
N PHE A 17 2.50 -10.79 -2.42
CA PHE A 17 1.99 -11.19 -1.11
C PHE A 17 2.82 -10.60 0.04
N ALA A 18 4.14 -10.65 -0.05
CA ALA A 18 5.03 -10.05 0.95
C ALA A 18 4.81 -8.53 1.04
N LEU A 19 4.62 -7.85 -0.09
CA LEU A 19 4.29 -6.44 -0.15
C LEU A 19 2.96 -6.14 0.55
N VAL A 20 1.91 -6.93 0.27
CA VAL A 20 0.59 -6.77 0.92
C VAL A 20 0.70 -6.95 2.44
N VAL A 21 1.37 -8.02 2.90
CA VAL A 21 1.56 -8.27 4.34
C VAL A 21 2.35 -7.14 5.01
N SER A 22 3.41 -6.67 4.36
CA SER A 22 4.22 -5.54 4.85
C SER A 22 3.40 -4.26 4.97
N LEU A 23 2.59 -3.94 3.96
CA LEU A 23 1.70 -2.77 3.98
C LEU A 23 0.65 -2.86 5.09
N VAL A 24 0.05 -4.04 5.30
CA VAL A 24 -0.91 -4.27 6.38
C VAL A 24 -0.22 -4.13 7.75
N GLY A 25 0.95 -4.72 7.93
CA GLY A 25 1.72 -4.61 9.17
C GLY A 25 2.13 -3.16 9.49
N LEU A 26 2.54 -2.40 8.47
CA LEU A 26 2.87 -0.99 8.60
C LEU A 26 1.64 -0.16 8.96
N TYR A 27 0.49 -0.42 8.33
CA TYR A 27 -0.78 0.23 8.63
C TYR A 27 -1.20 0.00 10.08
N VAL A 28 -1.14 -1.24 10.57
CA VAL A 28 -1.46 -1.57 11.96
C VAL A 28 -0.49 -0.87 12.92
N SER A 29 0.82 -0.92 12.64
CA SER A 29 1.84 -0.30 13.49
C SER A 29 1.68 1.21 13.57
N ALA A 30 1.37 1.87 12.45
CA ALA A 30 1.08 3.30 12.41
C ALA A 30 -0.17 3.66 13.23
N ASN A 31 -1.24 2.86 13.14
CA ASN A 31 -2.44 3.08 13.95
C ASN A 31 -2.17 2.93 15.47
N VAL A 32 -1.38 1.93 15.88
CA VAL A 32 -0.98 1.76 17.27
C VAL A 32 -0.12 2.93 17.73
N MET A 33 0.82 3.39 16.91
CA MET A 33 1.64 4.56 17.20
C MET A 33 0.78 5.82 17.36
N ILE A 34 -0.25 5.99 16.53
CA ILE A 34 -1.22 7.08 16.66
C ILE A 34 -1.97 6.99 17.99
N ASP A 35 -2.42 5.80 18.42
CA ASP A 35 -3.09 5.64 19.71
C ASP A 35 -2.19 6.02 20.89
N VAL A 36 -0.92 5.65 20.84
CA VAL A 36 0.07 5.97 21.87
C VAL A 36 0.40 7.46 21.89
N TRP A 37 0.59 8.07 20.71
CA TRP A 37 1.10 9.44 20.60
C TRP A 37 0.02 10.51 20.70
N ALA A 38 -1.12 10.33 20.02
CA ALA A 38 -2.18 11.32 20.00
C ALA A 38 -3.08 11.27 21.26
N GLY A 39 -2.95 10.21 22.06
CA GLY A 39 -3.88 9.88 23.12
C GLY A 39 -5.27 9.51 22.58
N GLN A 40 -6.08 8.85 23.40
CA GLN A 40 -7.39 8.33 22.96
C GLN A 40 -8.35 9.40 22.43
N LYS A 41 -8.19 10.66 22.86
CA LYS A 41 -9.07 11.76 22.43
C LYS A 41 -8.90 12.13 20.97
N TYR A 42 -7.67 12.12 20.45
CA TYR A 42 -7.38 12.55 19.08
C TYR A 42 -7.01 11.40 18.15
N SER A 43 -6.77 10.19 18.68
CA SER A 43 -6.33 9.06 17.86
C SER A 43 -7.26 8.78 16.69
N THR A 44 -8.58 8.79 16.91
CA THR A 44 -9.59 8.62 15.85
C THR A 44 -9.41 9.62 14.71
N VAL A 45 -9.18 10.91 15.01
CA VAL A 45 -9.01 11.96 13.98
C VAL A 45 -7.75 11.69 13.16
N TYR A 46 -6.63 11.39 13.81
CA TYR A 46 -5.38 11.08 13.11
C TYR A 46 -5.48 9.80 12.28
N LYS A 47 -6.17 8.76 12.77
CA LYS A 47 -6.42 7.52 12.00
C LYS A 47 -7.27 7.79 10.76
N VAL A 48 -8.29 8.65 10.87
CA VAL A 48 -9.10 9.07 9.72
C VAL A 48 -8.24 9.82 8.71
N LEU A 49 -7.43 10.77 9.15
CA LEU A 49 -6.52 11.53 8.27
C LEU A 49 -5.50 10.63 7.57
N MET A 50 -4.92 9.65 8.28
CA MET A 50 -4.00 8.68 7.70
C MET A 50 -4.67 7.83 6.62
N ASN A 51 -5.89 7.33 6.89
CA ASN A 51 -6.67 6.57 5.92
C ASN A 51 -7.06 7.42 4.71
N ALA A 52 -7.44 8.68 4.91
CA ALA A 52 -7.75 9.60 3.82
C ALA A 52 -6.51 9.86 2.94
N ALA A 53 -5.35 10.06 3.54
CA ALA A 53 -4.08 10.21 2.81
C ALA A 53 -3.75 8.95 2.00
N MET A 54 -3.90 7.76 2.59
CA MET A 54 -3.67 6.49 1.90
C MET A 54 -4.63 6.31 0.72
N LEU A 55 -5.91 6.66 0.88
CA LEU A 55 -6.89 6.61 -0.20
C LEU A 55 -6.50 7.53 -1.36
N LEU A 56 -6.07 8.77 -1.08
CA LEU A 56 -5.61 9.71 -2.11
C LEU A 56 -4.40 9.17 -2.88
N ILE A 57 -3.44 8.55 -2.18
CA ILE A 57 -2.28 7.91 -2.81
C ILE A 57 -2.72 6.75 -3.71
N VAL A 58 -3.63 5.90 -3.26
CA VAL A 58 -4.17 4.79 -4.05
C VAL A 58 -4.87 5.30 -5.30
N ILE A 59 -5.73 6.33 -5.18
CA ILE A 59 -6.40 6.94 -6.33
C ILE A 59 -5.37 7.51 -7.31
N TYR A 60 -4.38 8.26 -6.82
CA TYR A 60 -3.31 8.81 -7.65
C TYR A 60 -2.52 7.73 -8.40
N LEU A 61 -2.15 6.63 -7.73
CA LEU A 61 -1.46 5.51 -8.35
C LEU A 61 -2.34 4.81 -9.40
N ILE A 62 -3.62 4.57 -9.10
CA ILE A 62 -4.56 4.00 -10.08
C ILE A 62 -4.67 4.90 -11.31
N GLN A 63 -4.80 6.22 -11.12
CA GLN A 63 -4.82 7.17 -12.23
C GLN A 63 -3.52 7.11 -13.05
N ARG A 64 -2.35 7.02 -12.40
CA ARG A 64 -1.06 6.99 -13.09
C ARG A 64 -0.75 5.66 -13.78
N LEU A 65 -1.23 4.53 -13.25
CA LEU A 65 -0.97 3.20 -13.82
C LEU A 65 -2.03 2.78 -14.86
N ILE A 66 -3.29 3.13 -14.64
CA ILE A 66 -4.42 2.67 -15.47
C ILE A 66 -4.88 3.74 -16.45
N ILE A 67 -5.01 5.00 -15.99
CA ILE A 67 -5.61 6.08 -16.80
C ILE A 67 -4.56 6.77 -17.68
N GLN A 68 -3.33 6.93 -17.19
CA GLN A 68 -2.21 7.38 -18.02
C GLN A 68 -1.47 6.15 -18.56
N PRO A 69 -1.76 5.68 -19.80
CA PRO A 69 -0.86 4.73 -20.44
C PRO A 69 0.54 5.35 -20.46
N ARG A 70 1.54 4.50 -20.25
CA ARG A 70 2.98 4.76 -20.28
C ARG A 70 3.41 5.38 -21.63
N ASN A 71 2.99 6.61 -21.90
CA ASN A 71 3.32 7.39 -23.10
C ASN A 71 4.62 8.15 -22.85
N SER A 72 5.68 7.40 -22.59
CA SER A 72 7.06 7.87 -22.72
C SER A 72 7.85 6.74 -23.37
N ASP A 73 7.54 6.52 -24.65
CA ASP A 73 8.58 6.27 -25.64
C ASP A 73 9.47 7.52 -25.78
#